data_AF-A0A9Q5N997-F1
#
_entry.id   AF-A0A9Q5N997-F1
#
_cell.length_a   1.000
_cell.length_b   1.000
_cell.length_c   1.000
_cell.angle_alpha   90.00
_cell.angle_beta   90.00
_cell.angle_gamma   90.00
#
_symmetry.space_group_name_H-M   'P 1'
#
loop_
_entity.id
_entity.type
_entity.pdbx_description
1 polymer ?
#
loop_
_entity_poly.entity_id
_entity_poly.type
_entity_poly.pdbx_seq_one_letter_code
_entity_poly.pdbx_strand_id
1 'polypeptide(L)'
;MNSVTCDADRDEPGVESRDHGSTRDYSEYYSEFKTNQPTTTMAGPLLEVFRFALYLSLPVGAMIHYGKPEWYTQNVLPYKDRIFPPLESTHRNLPVDQAALKEELAKIMAEKRARRLQREKDAEQTK
;
A
#
# COMPACT_ATOMS: atom_id res chain seq x y z
N MET A 1 17.70 36.98 -23.72
CA MET A 1 18.33 37.47 -22.47
C MET A 1 17.35 38.44 -21.87
N ASN A 2 16.48 37.96 -20.98
CA ASN A 2 15.37 38.74 -20.45
C ASN A 2 15.78 39.25 -19.07
N SER A 3 15.94 40.57 -18.96
CA SER A 3 16.06 41.29 -17.71
C SER A 3 14.70 41.30 -17.02
N VAL A 4 14.63 40.61 -15.88
CA VAL A 4 13.47 40.63 -14.99
C VAL A 4 13.51 41.94 -14.22
N THR A 5 12.56 42.83 -14.49
CA THR A 5 12.25 43.96 -13.61
C THR A 5 11.34 43.46 -12.49
N CYS A 6 11.74 43.71 -11.25
CA CYS A 6 10.97 43.38 -10.06
C CYS A 6 9.89 44.43 -9.84
N ASP A 7 8.63 44.07 -10.07
CA ASP A 7 7.46 44.76 -9.52
C ASP A 7 7.42 44.51 -8.01
N ALA A 8 7.61 45.57 -7.23
CA ALA A 8 7.53 45.58 -5.79
C ALA A 8 6.25 46.30 -5.34
N ASP A 9 5.10 45.74 -5.71
CA ASP A 9 3.81 46.05 -5.09
C ASP A 9 3.24 44.74 -4.53
N ARG A 10 3.53 44.47 -3.27
CA ARG A 10 2.73 43.56 -2.46
C ARG A 10 2.54 44.20 -1.10
N ASP A 11 1.30 44.63 -0.86
CA ASP A 11 0.79 45.05 0.42
C ASP A 11 1.25 44.10 1.52
N GLU A 12 1.99 44.63 2.50
CA GLU A 12 2.29 43.94 3.75
C GLU A 12 1.00 43.84 4.56
N PRO A 13 0.38 42.65 4.75
CA PRO A 13 -0.68 42.53 5.71
C PRO A 13 -0.08 42.75 7.10
N GLY A 14 -0.66 43.71 7.82
CA GLY A 14 -0.24 44.11 9.16
C GLY A 14 0.12 42.91 10.03
N VAL A 15 1.30 42.97 10.62
CA VAL A 15 1.77 42.03 11.63
C VAL A 15 0.86 42.19 12.84
N GLU A 16 -0.21 41.40 12.85
CA GLU A 16 -1.01 41.14 14.03
C GLU A 16 -0.06 40.57 15.08
N SER A 17 0.23 41.40 16.09
CA SER A 17 0.98 41.05 17.28
C SER A 17 0.27 39.90 17.96
N ARG A 18 0.67 38.69 17.57
CA ARG A 18 0.16 37.42 18.07
C ARG A 18 0.43 37.41 19.57
N ASP A 19 -0.65 37.46 20.34
CA ASP A 19 -0.63 37.43 21.78
C ASP A 19 0.41 36.41 22.28
N HIS A 20 1.27 36.88 23.19
CA HIS A 20 2.12 36.03 23.98
C HIS A 20 1.23 35.14 24.85
N GLY A 21 0.78 34.05 24.24
CA GLY A 21 0.21 32.90 24.91
C GLY A 21 1.25 32.37 25.86
N SER A 22 1.13 32.83 27.11
CA SER A 22 1.41 32.15 28.36
C SER A 22 2.26 30.91 28.17
N THR A 23 3.49 30.98 28.67
CA THR A 23 4.38 29.83 28.92
C THR A 23 3.60 28.77 29.69
N ARG A 24 2.85 27.94 28.96
CA ARG A 24 2.22 26.76 29.53
C ARG A 24 3.36 25.87 29.94
N ASP A 25 3.51 25.79 31.25
CA ASP A 25 4.62 25.18 31.93
C ASP A 25 4.78 23.74 31.44
N TYR A 26 5.84 23.50 30.68
CA TYR A 26 6.19 22.15 30.24
C TYR A 26 6.38 21.22 31.45
N SER A 27 6.64 21.75 32.65
CA SER A 27 6.70 20.97 33.89
C SER A 27 5.33 20.40 34.30
N GLU A 28 4.24 21.12 34.04
CA GLU A 28 2.88 20.70 34.35
C GLU A 28 2.46 19.53 33.45
N TYR A 29 2.83 19.57 32.16
CA TYR A 29 2.57 18.49 31.20
C TYR A 29 3.26 17.17 31.57
N TYR A 30 4.48 17.21 32.12
CA TYR A 30 5.18 16.00 32.60
C TYR A 30 4.67 15.51 33.97
N SER A 31 4.12 16.41 34.79
CA SER A 31 3.56 16.05 36.11
C SER A 31 2.24 15.29 35.97
N GLU A 32 1.40 15.68 35.01
CA GLU A 32 0.10 15.05 34.75
C GLU A 32 0.23 13.68 34.03
N PHE A 33 1.33 13.45 33.31
CA PHE A 33 1.65 12.14 32.76
C PHE A 33 2.07 11.13 33.84
N LYS A 34 2.61 11.58 34.98
CA LYS A 34 2.99 10.71 36.11
C LYS A 34 1.79 10.21 36.91
N THR A 35 0.68 10.96 36.96
CA THR A 35 -0.52 10.58 37.72
C THR A 35 -1.47 9.68 36.92
N ASN A 36 -1.40 9.72 35.59
CA ASN A 36 -2.15 8.85 34.68
C ASN A 36 -1.30 7.68 34.14
N GLN A 37 -0.28 7.25 34.89
CA GLN A 37 0.31 5.94 34.63
C GLN A 37 -0.76 4.90 34.95
N PRO A 38 -1.20 4.06 33.98
CA PRO A 38 -2.06 2.94 34.33
C PRO A 38 -1.29 2.13 35.35
N THR A 39 -1.83 2.02 36.57
CA THR A 39 -1.22 1.18 37.59
C THR A 39 -1.19 -0.23 37.02
N THR A 40 -0.02 -0.65 36.54
CA THR A 40 0.24 -2.05 36.17
C THR A 40 0.32 -2.90 37.44
N THR A 41 -0.51 -2.62 38.44
CA THR A 41 -0.89 -3.55 39.50
C THR A 41 -1.78 -4.61 38.90
N MET A 42 -1.22 -5.48 38.05
CA MET A 42 -1.96 -6.62 37.56
C MET A 42 -1.12 -7.87 37.79
N ALA A 43 -1.14 -8.29 39.05
CA ALA A 43 -0.84 -9.64 39.55
C ALA A 43 0.63 -10.12 39.56
N GLY A 44 1.55 -9.31 40.07
CA GLY A 44 2.88 -9.79 40.53
C GLY A 44 3.75 -10.52 39.49
N PRO A 45 4.92 -11.03 39.90
CA PRO A 45 5.87 -11.65 38.97
C PRO A 45 5.30 -12.84 38.17
N LEU A 46 4.32 -13.56 38.73
CA LEU A 46 3.71 -14.71 38.09
C LEU A 46 2.86 -14.32 36.86
N LEU A 47 2.13 -13.20 36.92
CA LEU A 47 1.25 -12.79 35.81
C LEU A 47 2.05 -12.15 34.66
N GLU A 48 3.20 -11.57 34.94
CA GLU A 48 4.15 -11.15 33.91
C GLU A 48 4.64 -12.37 33.13
N VAL A 49 5.11 -13.43 33.80
CA VAL A 49 5.56 -14.67 33.14
C VAL A 49 4.43 -15.29 32.31
N PHE A 50 3.19 -15.28 32.80
CA PHE A 50 2.04 -15.76 32.03
C PHE A 50 1.80 -14.95 30.75
N ARG A 51 1.84 -13.61 30.83
CA ARG A 51 1.67 -12.74 29.65
C ARG A 51 2.80 -12.95 28.64
N PHE A 52 4.04 -13.05 29.11
CA PHE A 52 5.18 -13.36 28.26
C PHE A 52 5.02 -14.73 27.57
N ALA A 53 4.62 -15.77 28.31
CA ALA A 53 4.36 -17.08 27.75
C ALA A 53 3.25 -17.06 26.70
N LEU A 54 2.19 -16.27 26.91
CA LEU A 54 1.12 -16.09 25.93
C LEU A 54 1.59 -15.35 24.67
N TYR A 55 2.38 -14.28 24.84
CA TYR A 55 2.94 -13.52 23.73
C TYR A 55 3.91 -14.35 22.87
N LEU A 56 4.60 -15.32 23.47
CA LEU A 56 5.45 -16.26 22.75
C LEU A 56 4.67 -17.42 22.16
N SER A 57 3.66 -17.94 22.86
CA SER A 57 2.90 -19.13 22.40
C SER A 57 2.05 -18.85 21.16
N LEU A 58 1.53 -17.63 21.00
CA LEU A 58 0.77 -17.22 19.82
C LEU A 58 1.59 -17.32 18.52
N PRO A 59 2.72 -16.60 18.36
CA PRO A 59 3.51 -16.66 17.13
C PRO A 59 4.15 -18.04 16.91
N VAL A 60 4.60 -18.70 17.98
CA VAL A 60 5.18 -20.05 17.88
C VAL A 60 4.11 -21.07 17.46
N GLY A 61 2.91 -21.00 18.04
CA GLY A 61 1.78 -21.85 17.69
C GLY A 61 1.32 -21.63 16.25
N ALA A 62 1.25 -20.36 15.82
CA ALA A 62 0.96 -20.01 14.43
C ALA A 62 2.03 -20.60 13.49
N MET A 63 3.31 -20.47 13.82
CA MET A 63 4.40 -21.04 13.01
C MET A 63 4.32 -22.57 12.92
N ILE A 64 3.97 -23.27 14.00
CA ILE A 64 3.79 -24.74 13.99
C ILE A 64 2.55 -25.16 13.20
N HIS A 65 1.48 -24.36 13.21
CA HIS A 65 0.26 -24.65 12.47
C HIS A 65 0.44 -24.39 10.97
N TYR A 66 0.87 -23.18 10.61
CA TYR A 66 1.03 -22.74 9.23
C TYR A 66 2.32 -23.21 8.55
N GLY A 67 3.33 -23.61 9.33
CA GLY A 67 4.61 -24.11 8.82
C GLY A 67 4.58 -25.56 8.34
N LYS A 68 3.45 -26.28 8.50
CA LYS A 68 3.34 -27.66 7.99
C LYS A 68 3.19 -27.64 6.47
N PRO A 69 3.94 -28.50 5.74
CA PRO A 69 3.83 -28.57 4.28
C PRO A 69 2.42 -29.01 3.85
N GLU A 70 1.77 -29.86 4.65
CA GLU A 70 0.39 -30.32 4.45
C GLU A 70 -0.64 -29.17 4.47
N TRP A 71 -0.46 -28.17 5.35
CA TRP A 71 -1.36 -27.02 5.41
C TRP A 71 -1.23 -26.18 4.13
N TYR A 72 0.00 -26.00 3.63
CA TYR A 72 0.28 -25.25 2.40
C TYR A 72 -0.35 -25.91 1.17
N THR A 73 -0.22 -27.24 1.03
CA THR A 73 -0.78 -27.97 -0.12
C THR A 73 -2.30 -27.92 -0.16
N GLN A 74 -2.95 -28.01 1.00
CA GLN A 74 -4.41 -28.01 1.09
C GLN A 74 -5.03 -26.61 1.02
N ASN A 75 -4.36 -25.59 1.55
CA ASN A 75 -4.95 -24.25 1.69
C ASN A 75 -4.40 -23.23 0.69
N VAL A 76 -3.15 -23.34 0.23
CA VAL A 76 -2.53 -22.32 -0.64
C VAL A 76 -2.56 -22.76 -2.11
N LEU A 77 -2.22 -24.02 -2.41
CA LEU A 77 -2.17 -24.50 -3.80
C LEU A 77 -3.52 -24.39 -4.53
N PRO A 78 -4.69 -24.71 -3.93
CA PRO A 78 -5.96 -24.59 -4.66
C PRO A 78 -6.31 -23.16 -5.04
N TYR A 79 -5.82 -22.17 -4.29
CA TYR A 79 -6.02 -20.75 -4.61
C TYR A 79 -5.10 -20.25 -5.71
N LYS A 80 -3.97 -20.93 -5.95
CA LYS A 80 -3.08 -20.60 -7.07
C LYS A 80 -3.84 -20.64 -8.39
N ASP A 81 -4.70 -21.64 -8.58
CA ASP A 81 -5.46 -21.82 -9.82
C ASP A 81 -6.61 -20.82 -9.98
N ARG A 82 -7.01 -20.15 -8.89
CA ARG A 82 -8.00 -19.06 -8.91
C ARG A 82 -7.38 -17.69 -9.14
N ILE A 83 -6.21 -17.44 -8.55
CA ILE A 83 -5.53 -16.14 -8.59
C ILE A 83 -4.79 -15.97 -9.92
N PHE A 84 -4.16 -17.03 -10.41
CA PHE A 84 -3.41 -16.99 -11.65
C PHE A 84 -4.29 -17.48 -12.81
N PRO A 85 -4.32 -16.76 -13.96
CA PRO A 85 -4.98 -17.26 -15.15
C PRO A 85 -4.40 -18.64 -15.54
N PRO A 86 -5.22 -19.55 -16.10
CA PRO A 86 -4.75 -20.85 -16.55
C PRO A 86 -3.49 -20.74 -17.41
N LEU A 87 -2.57 -21.70 -17.27
CA LEU A 87 -1.30 -21.67 -17.98
C LEU A 87 -1.48 -21.60 -19.51
N GLU A 88 -2.59 -22.14 -20.02
CA GLU A 88 -2.98 -22.08 -21.45
C GLU A 88 -3.33 -20.68 -21.93
N SER A 89 -3.87 -19.80 -21.06
CA SER A 89 -4.22 -18.42 -21.44
C SER A 89 -3.09 -17.43 -21.15
N THR A 90 -2.04 -17.88 -20.45
CA THR A 90 -0.87 -17.05 -20.16
C THR A 90 0.13 -17.17 -21.31
N HIS A 91 0.30 -16.09 -22.07
CA HIS A 91 1.35 -16.00 -23.10
C HIS A 91 2.73 -16.16 -22.45
N ARG A 92 3.31 -17.37 -22.52
CA ARG A 92 4.59 -17.71 -21.88
C ARG A 92 5.79 -17.50 -22.78
N ASN A 93 5.59 -17.63 -24.09
CA ASN A 93 6.63 -17.41 -25.10
C ASN A 93 6.63 -15.93 -25.49
N LEU A 94 7.20 -15.09 -24.63
CA LEU A 94 7.50 -13.71 -25.01
C LEU A 94 8.79 -13.72 -25.85
N PRO A 95 8.78 -13.09 -27.04
CA PRO A 95 10.00 -12.92 -27.80
C PRO A 95 10.97 -12.03 -27.02
N VAL A 96 12.15 -12.58 -26.70
CA VAL A 96 13.22 -11.86 -25.99
C VAL A 96 13.99 -10.93 -26.93
N ASP A 97 13.97 -11.22 -28.24
CA ASP A 97 14.63 -10.43 -29.26
C ASP A 97 13.81 -9.19 -29.68
N GLN A 98 14.49 -8.05 -29.82
CA GLN A 98 13.84 -6.77 -30.09
C GLN A 98 13.24 -6.68 -31.50
N ALA A 99 13.82 -7.40 -32.47
CA ALA A 99 13.29 -7.45 -33.83
C ALA A 99 11.94 -8.19 -33.85
N ALA A 100 11.90 -9.39 -33.27
CA ALA A 100 10.68 -10.19 -33.12
C ALA A 100 9.59 -9.47 -32.32
N LEU A 101 9.96 -8.70 -31.27
CA LEU A 101 9.00 -7.95 -30.48
C LEU A 101 8.29 -6.85 -31.29
N LYS A 102 9.01 -6.13 -32.16
CA LYS A 102 8.43 -5.08 -33.01
C LYS A 102 7.46 -5.64 -34.03
N GLU A 103 7.75 -6.82 -34.58
CA GLU A 103 6.88 -7.51 -35.51
C GLU A 103 5.58 -7.97 -34.83
N GLU A 104 5.67 -8.59 -33.65
CA GLU A 104 4.49 -8.97 -32.87
C GLU A 104 3.66 -7.76 -32.43
N LEU A 105 4.31 -6.64 -32.05
CA LEU A 105 3.60 -5.40 -31.73
C LEU A 105 2.86 -4.82 -32.94
N ALA A 106 3.48 -4.81 -34.12
CA ALA A 106 2.84 -4.33 -35.34
C ALA A 106 1.58 -5.17 -35.66
N LYS A 107 1.68 -6.49 -35.49
CA LYS A 107 0.56 -7.42 -35.66
C LYS A 107 -0.58 -7.17 -34.66
N ILE A 108 -0.27 -7.03 -33.37
CA ILE A 108 -1.26 -6.75 -32.31
C ILE A 108 -1.93 -5.39 -32.54
N MET A 109 -1.18 -4.37 -32.96
CA MET A 109 -1.73 -3.04 -33.27
C MET A 109 -2.67 -3.07 -34.47
N ALA A 110 -2.33 -3.82 -35.52
CA ALA A 110 -3.18 -3.99 -36.68
C ALA A 110 -4.50 -4.71 -36.31
N GLU A 111 -4.42 -5.78 -35.50
CA GLU A 111 -5.59 -6.51 -35.00
C GLU A 111 -6.50 -5.61 -34.15
N LYS A 112 -5.93 -4.83 -33.23
CA LYS A 112 -6.69 -3.87 -32.42
C LYS A 112 -7.37 -2.79 -33.26
N ARG A 113 -6.70 -2.30 -34.31
CA ARG A 113 -7.27 -1.29 -35.22
C ARG A 113 -8.44 -1.88 -36.03
N ALA A 114 -8.29 -3.11 -36.53
CA ALA A 114 -9.37 -3.80 -37.24
C ALA A 114 -10.59 -4.05 -36.34
N ARG A 115 -10.37 -4.50 -35.09
CA ARG A 115 -11.44 -4.73 -34.12
C ARG A 115 -12.16 -3.44 -33.71
N ARG A 116 -11.46 -2.30 -33.63
CA ARG A 116 -12.09 -0.99 -33.40
C ARG A 116 -12.99 -0.59 -34.56
N LEU A 117 -12.50 -0.69 -35.80
CA LEU A 117 -13.29 -0.38 -36.99
C LEU A 117 -14.53 -1.28 -37.12
N GLN A 118 -14.45 -2.56 -36.74
CA GLN A 118 -15.62 -3.44 -36.70
C GLN A 118 -16.66 -2.96 -35.69
N ARG A 119 -16.23 -2.64 -34.45
CA ARG A 119 -17.14 -2.12 -33.42
C ARG A 119 -17.81 -0.79 -33.81
N GLU A 120 -17.08 0.09 -34.50
CA GLU A 120 -17.61 1.35 -35.01
C GLU A 120 -18.68 1.11 -36.08
N LYS A 121 -18.45 0.17 -37.01
CA LYS A 121 -19.45 -0.23 -38.02
C LYS A 121 -20.68 -0.89 -37.40
N ASP A 122 -20.49 -1.77 -36.41
CA ASP A 122 -21.59 -2.42 -35.71
C ASP A 122 -22.43 -1.40 -34.92
N ALA A 123 -21.79 -0.38 -34.34
CA ALA A 123 -22.47 0.72 -33.64
C ALA A 123 -23.23 1.66 -34.59
N GLU A 124 -22.75 1.85 -35.82
CA GLU A 124 -23.44 2.60 -36.87
C GLU A 124 -24.63 1.83 -37.45
N GLN A 125 -24.57 0.50 -37.51
CA GLN A 125 -25.68 -0.34 -38.01
C GLN A 125 -26.79 -0.59 -36.98
N THR A 126 -26.50 -0.44 -35.68
CA THR A 126 -27.48 -0.63 -34.59
C THR A 126 -28.22 0.66 -34.22
N LYS A 127 -28.10 1.71 -35.04
CA LYS A 127 -28.70 3.03 -34.83
C LYS A 127 -29.72 3.34 -35.91
#